data_AF-A0A1F1L554-F1
#
_entry.id   AF-A0A1F1L554-F1
#
_cell.length_a   1.000
_cell.length_b   1.000
_cell.length_c   1.000
_cell.angle_alpha   90.00
_cell.angle_beta   90.00
_cell.angle_gamma   90.00
#
_symmetry.space_group_name_H-M   'P 1'
#
loop_
_entity.id
_entity.type
_entity.pdbx_description
1 polymer ?
#
loop_
_entity_poly.entity_id
_entity_poly.type
_entity_poly.pdbx_seq_one_letter_code
_entity_poly.pdbx_strand_id
1 'polypeptide(L)'
;MVNLSRVINDPRISQEFKVFRKTGEWIKGRFEEKETQIDMNGVIVPATNKEVEMIPEGDRVKGAISIHSTKRLYTTHLEEDGEGTSDEIEWENERYKVYSLGSYSKYGFYSAIGTRLVSN
;
A
#
# COMPACT_ATOMS: atom_id res chain seq x y z
N MET A 1 2.47 -21.44 -16.83
CA MET A 1 2.63 -20.13 -16.17
C MET A 1 2.02 -20.26 -14.78
N VAL A 2 2.77 -19.98 -13.72
CA VAL A 2 2.34 -20.26 -12.33
C VAL A 2 1.51 -19.10 -11.81
N ASN A 3 0.29 -19.37 -11.35
CA ASN A 3 -0.56 -18.39 -10.67
C ASN A 3 -0.32 -18.48 -9.15
N LEU A 4 0.03 -17.36 -8.52
CA LEU A 4 0.34 -17.28 -7.09
C LEU A 4 -0.79 -16.64 -6.27
N SER A 5 -1.91 -16.26 -6.91
CA SER A 5 -3.08 -15.67 -6.22
C SER A 5 -3.62 -16.59 -5.13
N ARG A 6 -3.63 -17.91 -5.37
CA ARG A 6 -4.07 -18.90 -4.37
C ARG A 6 -3.17 -18.93 -3.15
N VAL A 7 -1.85 -18.79 -3.36
CA VAL A 7 -0.87 -18.81 -2.27
C VAL A 7 -1.03 -17.54 -1.43
N ILE A 8 -1.14 -16.38 -2.07
CA ILE A 8 -1.26 -15.08 -1.37
C ILE A 8 -2.56 -14.96 -0.59
N ASN A 9 -3.63 -15.63 -1.01
CA ASN A 9 -4.89 -15.69 -0.27
C ASN A 9 -4.96 -16.87 0.72
N ASP A 10 -3.90 -17.67 0.88
CA ASP A 10 -3.91 -18.79 1.82
C ASP A 10 -3.96 -18.25 3.26
N PRO A 11 -4.93 -18.67 4.10
CA PRO A 11 -5.06 -18.22 5.48
C PRO A 11 -3.83 -18.45 6.36
N ARG A 12 -2.91 -19.34 5.94
CA ARG A 12 -1.68 -19.63 6.69
C ARG A 12 -0.59 -18.59 6.50
N ILE A 13 -0.66 -17.79 5.43
CA ILE A 13 0.34 -16.76 5.12
C ILE A 13 -0.27 -15.37 4.94
N SER A 14 -1.55 -15.30 4.61
CA SER A 14 -2.30 -14.05 4.48
C SER A 14 -2.66 -13.49 5.86
N GLN A 15 -2.56 -12.18 5.94
CA GLN A 15 -2.92 -11.36 7.08
C GLN A 15 -3.97 -10.35 6.61
N GLU A 16 -4.94 -10.07 7.46
CA GLU A 16 -5.89 -8.99 7.25
C GLU A 16 -5.23 -7.67 7.67
N PHE A 17 -5.35 -6.65 6.82
CA PHE A 17 -4.84 -5.30 7.07
C PHE A 17 -5.85 -4.28 6.55
N LYS A 18 -5.84 -3.09 7.16
CA LYS A 18 -6.73 -2.01 6.76
C LYS A 18 -5.99 -1.09 5.82
N VAL A 19 -6.67 -0.70 4.75
CA VAL A 19 -6.19 0.31 3.81
C VAL A 19 -7.05 1.54 3.91
N PHE A 20 -6.45 2.67 4.19
CA PHE A 20 -7.07 3.98 4.20
C PHE A 20 -6.79 4.65 2.87
N ARG A 21 -7.84 4.74 2.05
CA ARG A 21 -7.79 5.47 0.79
C ARG A 21 -8.32 6.87 0.99
N LYS A 22 -7.52 7.87 0.64
CA LYS A 22 -7.91 9.28 0.69
C LYS A 22 -8.20 9.76 -0.73
N THR A 23 -9.48 9.93 -1.04
CA THR A 23 -9.94 10.58 -2.28
C THR A 23 -10.35 12.00 -1.97
N GLY A 24 -9.96 12.97 -2.78
CA GLY A 24 -10.38 14.36 -2.58
C GLY A 24 -11.26 14.87 -3.71
N GLU A 25 -12.23 15.71 -3.36
CA GLU A 25 -13.01 16.47 -4.34
C GLU A 25 -12.82 17.97 -4.10
N TRP A 26 -12.70 18.72 -5.19
CA TRP A 26 -12.68 20.18 -5.15
C TRP A 26 -14.11 20.71 -5.02
N ILE A 27 -14.52 21.05 -3.80
CA ILE A 27 -15.84 21.62 -3.53
C ILE A 27 -15.67 23.10 -3.16
N LYS A 28 -16.19 24.00 -4.00
CA LYS A 28 -16.20 25.46 -3.78
C LYS A 28 -14.81 26.06 -3.46
N GLY A 29 -13.77 25.58 -4.14
CA GLY A 29 -12.40 26.08 -3.97
C GLY A 29 -11.67 25.58 -2.72
N ARG A 30 -12.24 24.59 -2.01
CA ARG A 30 -11.56 23.82 -0.97
C ARG A 30 -11.43 22.37 -1.42
N PHE A 31 -10.26 21.78 -1.17
CA PHE A 31 -10.06 20.35 -1.35
C PHE A 31 -10.59 19.65 -0.10
N GLU A 32 -11.71 18.94 -0.23
CA GLU A 32 -12.23 18.10 0.85
C GLU A 32 -11.69 16.67 0.67
N GLU A 33 -10.85 16.23 1.59
CA GLU A 33 -10.34 14.87 1.63
C GLU A 33 -11.32 13.93 2.33
N LYS A 34 -11.71 12.86 1.66
CA LYS A 34 -12.52 11.78 2.23
C LYS A 34 -11.65 10.54 2.40
N GLU A 35 -11.44 10.16 3.66
CA GLU A 35 -10.76 8.91 4.01
C GLU A 35 -11.79 7.76 4.04
N THR A 36 -11.54 6.71 3.26
CA THR A 36 -12.35 5.48 3.26
C THR A 36 -11.47 4.33 3.73
N GLN A 37 -11.91 3.62 4.76
CA GLN A 37 -11.27 2.40 5.22
C GLN A 37 -11.75 1.21 4.38
N ILE A 38 -10.81 0.43 3.87
CA ILE A 38 -11.03 -0.77 3.06
C ILE A 38 -10.27 -1.91 3.74
N ASP A 39 -10.99 -2.93 4.18
CA ASP A 39 -10.36 -4.13 4.74
C ASP A 39 -9.85 -5.01 3.58
N MET A 40 -8.56 -5.33 3.62
CA MET A 40 -7.86 -6.09 2.60
C MET A 40 -7.10 -7.25 3.23
N ASN A 41 -6.82 -8.27 2.42
CA ASN A 41 -6.08 -9.44 2.84
C ASN A 41 -4.87 -9.64 1.92
N GLY A 42 -3.74 -10.04 2.49
CA GLY A 42 -2.52 -10.27 1.74
C GLY A 42 -1.33 -10.60 2.64
N VAL A 43 -0.15 -10.69 2.06
CA VAL A 43 1.08 -11.02 2.78
C VAL A 43 1.87 -9.73 3.01
N ILE A 44 2.08 -9.37 4.28
CA ILE A 44 2.95 -8.25 4.66
C ILE A 44 4.23 -8.81 5.25
N VAL A 45 5.37 -8.35 4.74
CA VAL A 45 6.70 -8.70 5.25
C VAL A 45 7.53 -7.43 5.47
N PRO A 46 8.48 -7.42 6.40
CA PRO A 46 9.47 -6.35 6.48
C PRO A 46 10.22 -6.23 5.14
N ALA A 47 10.37 -5.00 4.64
CA ALA A 47 11.08 -4.77 3.39
C ALA A 47 12.57 -5.13 3.54
N THR A 48 13.14 -5.71 2.50
CA THR A 48 14.55 -6.09 2.48
C THR A 48 15.43 -4.83 2.36
N ASN A 49 16.66 -4.83 2.87
CA ASN A 49 17.60 -3.70 2.75
C ASN A 49 17.72 -3.15 1.32
N LYS A 50 17.63 -4.02 0.31
CA LYS A 50 17.66 -3.63 -1.12
C LYS A 50 16.43 -2.82 -1.55
N GLU A 51 15.26 -3.11 -0.98
CA GLU A 51 14.02 -2.36 -1.24
C GLU A 51 14.04 -1.02 -0.48
N VAL A 52 14.60 -1.01 0.73
CA VAL A 52 14.86 0.22 1.50
C VAL A 52 15.86 1.12 0.79
N GLU A 53 16.86 0.55 0.11
CA GLU A 53 17.86 1.32 -0.64
C GLU A 53 17.26 2.09 -1.83
N MET A 54 16.16 1.60 -2.40
CA MET A 54 15.41 2.31 -3.46
C MET A 54 14.68 3.54 -2.94
N ILE A 55 14.57 3.71 -1.61
CA ILE A 55 14.04 4.91 -0.98
C ILE A 55 15.19 5.93 -0.83
N PRO A 56 15.00 7.19 -1.24
CA PRO A 56 15.99 8.25 -1.04
C PRO A 56 16.41 8.35 0.43
N GLU A 57 17.70 8.58 0.70
CA GLU A 57 18.28 8.53 2.05
C GLU A 57 17.57 9.43 3.08
N GLY A 58 16.97 10.55 2.65
CA GLY A 58 16.20 11.45 3.51
C GLY A 58 14.82 10.94 3.94
N ASP A 59 14.27 9.93 3.26
CA ASP A 59 12.95 9.33 3.51
C ASP A 59 13.08 7.87 4.00
N ARG A 60 14.31 7.40 4.25
CA ARG A 60 14.59 6.09 4.84
C ARG A 60 14.20 6.07 6.31
N VAL A 61 12.91 5.88 6.57
CA VAL A 61 12.43 5.56 7.92
C VAL A 61 12.80 4.10 8.21
N LYS A 62 13.35 3.85 9.41
CA LYS A 62 13.65 2.50 9.90
C LYS A 62 12.33 1.72 10.07
N GLY A 63 11.90 1.02 9.03
CA GLY A 63 10.70 0.19 9.05
C GLY A 63 9.86 0.26 7.78
N ALA A 64 10.48 0.06 6.60
CA ALA A 64 9.70 -0.15 5.39
C ALA A 64 9.11 -1.57 5.38
N ILE A 65 7.95 -1.73 4.76
CA ILE A 65 7.23 -3.00 4.60
C ILE A 65 6.99 -3.27 3.12
N SER A 66 7.00 -4.54 2.74
CA SER A 66 6.59 -5.02 1.42
C SER A 66 5.24 -5.71 1.57
N ILE A 67 4.25 -5.25 0.82
CA ILE A 67 2.87 -5.76 0.85
C ILE A 67 2.61 -6.49 -0.45
N HIS A 68 2.12 -7.72 -0.36
CA HIS A 68 1.69 -8.53 -1.49
C HIS A 68 0.20 -8.82 -1.38
N SER A 69 -0.60 -8.30 -2.31
CA SER A 69 -2.05 -8.40 -2.29
C SER A 69 -2.59 -8.83 -3.66
N THR A 70 -3.71 -9.55 -3.68
CA THR A 70 -4.39 -9.88 -4.95
C THR A 70 -5.18 -8.70 -5.51
N LYS A 71 -5.54 -7.75 -4.65
CA LYS A 71 -6.16 -6.47 -5.00
C LYS A 71 -5.10 -5.39 -5.16
N ARG A 72 -5.31 -4.46 -6.11
CA ARG A 72 -4.37 -3.37 -6.42
C ARG A 72 -4.37 -2.31 -5.31
N LEU A 73 -3.16 -1.92 -4.88
CA LEU A 73 -2.91 -0.73 -4.07
C LEU A 73 -2.56 0.43 -4.98
N TYR A 74 -2.83 1.65 -4.52
CA TYR A 74 -2.62 2.86 -5.31
C TYR A 74 -1.60 3.78 -4.62
N THR A 75 -0.58 4.20 -5.36
CA THR A 75 0.21 5.41 -5.05
C THR A 75 -0.56 6.63 -5.53
N THR A 76 -0.12 7.84 -5.15
CA THR A 76 -0.72 9.12 -5.59
C THR A 76 -1.12 9.03 -7.06
N HIS A 77 -2.42 9.01 -7.30
CA HIS A 77 -2.99 8.72 -8.60
C HIS A 77 -3.75 9.94 -9.13
N LEU A 78 -3.50 10.22 -10.40
CA LEU A 78 -4.21 11.18 -11.25
C LEU A 78 -5.04 10.44 -12.31
N GLU A 79 -5.36 9.16 -12.08
CA GLU A 79 -6.11 8.33 -13.04
C GLU A 79 -7.60 8.24 -12.69
N GLU A 80 -8.40 7.79 -13.67
CA GLU A 80 -9.85 7.89 -13.87
C GLU A 80 -10.79 7.68 -12.66
N ASP A 81 -10.31 7.09 -11.56
CA ASP A 81 -11.07 6.88 -10.32
C ASP A 81 -11.02 8.09 -9.33
N GLY A 82 -10.36 9.19 -9.71
CA GLY A 82 -10.33 10.47 -8.98
C GLY A 82 -8.92 10.91 -8.54
N GLU A 83 -8.76 12.20 -8.22
CA GLU A 83 -7.53 12.74 -7.60
C GLU A 83 -7.42 12.21 -6.17
N GLY A 84 -6.40 11.38 -5.91
CA GLY A 84 -6.24 10.70 -4.62
C GLY A 84 -4.81 10.70 -4.10
N THR A 85 -4.69 10.81 -2.78
CA THR A 85 -3.40 10.66 -2.07
C THR A 85 -3.04 9.18 -2.00
N SER A 86 -1.74 8.86 -1.91
CA SER A 86 -1.26 7.47 -1.76
C SER A 86 -1.99 6.74 -0.63
N ASP A 87 -2.34 5.46 -0.88
CA ASP A 87 -2.99 4.61 0.12
C ASP A 87 -2.13 4.50 1.40
N GLU A 88 -2.76 4.58 2.56
CA GLU A 88 -2.14 4.29 3.85
C GLU A 88 -2.58 2.91 4.34
N ILE A 89 -1.70 2.16 4.98
CA ILE A 89 -1.94 0.80 5.46
C ILE A 89 -1.73 0.78 6.97
N GLU A 90 -2.70 0.26 7.71
CA GLU A 90 -2.54 -0.01 9.14
C GLU A 90 -2.27 -1.50 9.34
N TRP A 91 -1.10 -1.79 9.93
CA TRP A 91 -0.64 -3.13 10.25
C TRP A 91 0.06 -3.09 11.63
N GLU A 92 -0.28 -4.02 12.52
CA GLU A 92 0.21 -4.07 13.91
C GLU A 92 0.04 -2.74 14.71
N ASN A 93 -1.06 -2.01 14.49
CA ASN A 93 -1.33 -0.66 15.07
C ASN A 93 -0.38 0.44 14.60
N GLU A 94 0.38 0.21 13.54
CA GLU A 94 1.27 1.20 12.92
C GLU A 94 0.73 1.57 11.54
N ARG A 95 0.84 2.86 11.17
CA ARG A 95 0.46 3.33 9.83
C ARG A 95 1.67 3.37 8.91
N TYR A 96 1.48 2.89 7.70
CA TYR A 96 2.48 2.86 6.63
C TYR A 96 1.91 3.51 5.39
N LYS A 97 2.62 4.47 4.81
CA LYS A 97 2.24 5.08 3.54
C LYS A 97 2.81 4.26 2.38
N VAL A 98 1.97 3.90 1.41
CA VAL A 98 2.42 3.25 0.18
C VAL A 98 3.29 4.23 -0.62
N TYR A 99 4.52 3.83 -0.91
CA TYR A 99 5.52 4.65 -1.61
C TYR A 99 5.71 4.20 -3.06
N SER A 100 5.76 2.89 -3.31
CA SER A 100 6.04 2.34 -4.64
C SER A 100 5.16 1.12 -4.94
N LEU A 101 4.78 0.94 -6.20
CA LEU A 101 4.02 -0.21 -6.68
C LEU A 101 4.91 -1.07 -7.58
N GLY A 102 4.98 -2.38 -7.28
CA GLY A 102 5.49 -3.39 -8.17
C GLY A 102 4.34 -4.15 -8.84
N SER A 103 4.32 -4.17 -10.17
CA SER A 103 3.29 -4.89 -10.92
C SER A 103 3.73 -6.33 -11.19
N TYR A 104 3.18 -7.27 -10.43
CA TYR A 104 3.29 -8.71 -10.67
C TYR A 104 1.97 -9.31 -11.19
N SER A 105 1.16 -8.49 -11.88
CA SER A 105 -0.18 -8.87 -12.35
C SER A 105 -0.18 -10.14 -13.20
N LYS A 106 0.92 -10.41 -13.92
CA LYS A 106 1.16 -11.65 -14.68
C LYS A 106 1.14 -12.93 -13.81
N TYR A 107 1.45 -12.82 -12.52
CA TYR A 107 1.41 -13.90 -11.53
C TYR A 107 0.13 -13.89 -10.69
N GLY A 108 -0.78 -12.94 -10.95
CA GLY A 108 -2.06 -12.80 -10.28
C GLY A 108 -2.00 -12.09 -8.93
N PHE A 109 -0.96 -11.28 -8.69
CA PHE A 109 -0.86 -10.44 -7.50
C PHE A 109 -0.16 -9.12 -7.77
N TYR A 110 -0.27 -8.20 -6.82
CA TYR A 110 0.39 -6.90 -6.81
C TYR A 110 1.33 -6.84 -5.62
N SER A 111 2.47 -6.18 -5.78
CA SER A 111 3.34 -5.84 -4.67
C SER A 111 3.35 -4.33 -4.47
N ALA A 112 3.52 -3.87 -3.24
CA ALA A 112 3.74 -2.48 -2.92
C ALA A 112 4.79 -2.36 -1.82
N ILE A 113 5.53 -1.27 -1.82
CA ILE A 113 6.45 -0.93 -0.74
C ILE A 113 5.81 0.22 0.05
N GLY A 114 5.66 0.02 1.35
CA GLY A 114 5.19 1.03 2.30
C GLY A 114 6.32 1.52 3.20
N THR A 115 6.31 2.80 3.55
CA THR A 115 7.20 3.39 4.56
C THR A 115 6.38 3.77 5.79
N ARG A 116 6.95 3.59 6.99
CA ARG A 116 6.24 3.91 8.24
C ARG A 116 6.00 5.41 8.34
N LEU A 117 4.76 5.79 8.62
CA LEU A 117 4.42 7.15 9.03
C LEU A 117 4.83 7.30 10.49
N VAL A 118 5.87 8.10 10.74
CA VAL A 118 6.23 8.45 12.12
C VAL A 118 5.12 9.33 12.68
N SER A 119 4.29 8.80 13.59
CA SER A 119 3.52 9.67 14.48
C SER A 119 4.49 10.36 15.41
N ASN A 120 4.57 11.68 15.30
CA ASN A 120 5.26 12.54 16.28
C ASN A 120 4.54 12.51 17.63
#